data_AF-A0A1B8RRR2-F1
#
_entry.id   AF-A0A1B8RRR2-F1
#
_cell.length_a   1.000
_cell.length_b   1.000
_cell.length_c   1.000
_cell.angle_alpha   90.00
_cell.angle_beta   90.00
_cell.angle_gamma   90.00
#
_symmetry.space_group_name_H-M   'P 1'
#
loop_
_entity.id
_entity.type
_entity.pdbx_description
1 polymer ?
#
loop_
_entity_poly.entity_id
_entity_poly.type
_entity_poly.pdbx_seq_one_letter_code
_entity_poly.pdbx_strand_id
1 'polypeptide(L)'
;MKGSVELEEAIRKAEENDIEVLCLIPGNNINKFQSLTRTSYEDVNDFNNYKPYFYTNAPDDTLYVPTDKKTYASFLGEDKYAYDSWGGMSSIVPYVAGLYALACQADNSITFEKFLEVVDKTAYESECVSKEYGKQRFKIINPNAIIEELIS
;
A
#
# COMPACT_ATOMS: atom_id res chain seq x y z
N MET A 1 1.07 -24.66 14.69
CA MET A 1 2.53 -24.69 14.41
C MET A 1 3.23 -24.04 15.60
N LYS A 2 4.44 -24.49 15.96
CA LYS A 2 5.24 -23.78 16.96
C LYS A 2 5.62 -22.41 16.36
N GLY A 3 5.24 -21.29 16.98
CA GLY A 3 5.45 -19.93 16.46
C GLY A 3 4.19 -19.15 16.09
N SER A 4 3.04 -19.80 15.80
CA SER A 4 1.81 -19.06 15.46
C SER A 4 1.19 -18.40 16.69
N VAL A 5 1.16 -19.11 17.82
CA VAL A 5 0.63 -18.60 19.10
C VAL A 5 1.51 -17.45 19.60
N GLU A 6 2.83 -17.60 19.52
CA GLU A 6 3.76 -16.57 19.95
C GLU A 6 3.67 -15.29 19.09
N LEU A 7 3.43 -15.44 17.78
CA LEU A 7 3.19 -14.31 16.87
C LEU A 7 1.86 -13.62 17.18
N GLU A 8 0.78 -14.38 17.31
CA GLU A 8 -0.55 -13.83 17.65
C GLU A 8 -0.53 -13.09 18.98
N GLU A 9 0.16 -13.64 19.99
CA GLU A 9 0.32 -12.98 21.29
C GLU A 9 1.18 -11.70 21.20
N ALA A 10 2.18 -11.67 20.33
CA ALA A 10 2.98 -10.46 20.09
C ALA A 10 2.17 -9.37 19.38
N ILE A 11 1.35 -9.73 18.40
CA ILE A 11 0.44 -8.82 17.70
C ILE A 11 -0.59 -8.27 18.69
N ARG A 12 -1.24 -9.15 19.47
CA ARG A 12 -2.21 -8.76 20.50
C ARG A 12 -1.63 -7.78 21.51
N LYS A 13 -0.40 -8.00 21.97
CA LYS A 13 0.30 -7.06 22.87
C LYS A 13 0.58 -5.71 22.23
N ALA A 14 0.90 -5.68 20.93
CA ALA A 14 1.10 -4.44 20.21
C ALA A 14 -0.22 -3.65 20.12
N GLU A 15 -1.31 -4.33 19.77
CA GLU A 15 -2.67 -3.75 19.72
C GLU A 15 -3.13 -3.22 21.09
N GLU A 16 -2.86 -3.95 22.19
CA GLU A 16 -3.12 -3.48 23.57
C GLU A 16 -2.34 -2.21 23.96
N ASN A 17 -1.31 -1.85 23.20
CA ASN A 17 -0.49 -0.65 23.39
C ASN A 17 -0.65 0.36 22.23
N ASP A 18 -1.75 0.28 21.48
CA ASP A 18 -2.08 1.18 20.37
C ASP A 18 -1.03 1.17 19.23
N ILE A 19 -0.38 0.02 19.02
CA ILE A 19 0.60 -0.19 17.94
C ILE A 19 -0.01 -1.11 16.88
N GLU A 20 -0.30 -0.54 15.71
CA GLU A 20 -0.75 -1.29 14.53
C GLU A 20 0.39 -2.14 13.95
N VAL A 21 0.11 -3.42 13.68
CA VAL A 21 1.09 -4.35 13.09
C VAL A 21 0.73 -4.68 11.65
N LEU A 22 1.51 -4.17 10.70
CA LEU A 22 1.34 -4.46 9.28
C LEU A 22 2.30 -5.57 8.84
N CYS A 23 1.75 -6.74 8.50
CA CYS A 23 2.54 -7.91 8.10
C CYS A 23 1.77 -8.78 7.09
N LEU A 24 2.48 -9.36 6.13
CA LEU A 24 1.91 -10.23 5.09
C LEU A 24 1.62 -11.64 5.64
N ILE A 25 0.74 -11.72 6.63
CA ILE A 25 0.18 -12.97 7.16
C ILE A 25 -1.31 -13.04 6.81
N PRO A 26 -1.88 -14.24 6.64
CA PRO A 26 -3.32 -14.39 6.39
C PRO A 26 -4.16 -13.64 7.43
N GLY A 27 -5.18 -12.91 6.98
CA GLY A 27 -6.08 -12.16 7.85
C GLY A 27 -5.62 -10.76 8.24
N ASN A 28 -4.35 -10.38 8.00
CA ASN A 28 -3.93 -8.99 8.22
C ASN A 28 -4.55 -8.06 7.16
N ASN A 29 -5.00 -6.88 7.60
CA ASN A 29 -5.69 -5.91 6.76
C ASN A 29 -4.81 -5.35 5.62
N ILE A 30 -3.48 -5.44 5.72
CA ILE A 30 -2.55 -5.05 4.64
C ILE A 30 -2.77 -5.86 3.35
N ASN A 31 -3.37 -7.06 3.44
CA ASN A 31 -3.62 -7.91 2.28
C ASN A 31 -4.74 -7.41 1.36
N LYS A 32 -5.47 -6.35 1.75
CA LYS A 32 -6.39 -5.62 0.86
C LYS A 32 -5.65 -4.87 -0.24
N PHE A 33 -4.35 -4.64 -0.07
CA PHE A 33 -3.53 -3.92 -1.03
C PHE A 33 -2.88 -4.85 -2.06
N GLN A 34 -2.75 -4.34 -3.27
CA GLN A 34 -2.04 -4.98 -4.38
C GLN A 34 -0.99 -4.06 -5.00
N SER A 35 -0.02 -4.66 -5.68
CA SER A 35 1.12 -3.98 -6.27
C SER A 35 0.78 -3.33 -7.63
N LEU A 36 1.12 -2.05 -7.79
CA LEU A 36 1.17 -1.36 -9.08
C LEU A 36 2.59 -1.30 -9.62
N THR A 37 2.65 -1.37 -10.95
CA THR A 37 3.77 -0.90 -11.74
C THR A 37 3.46 0.44 -12.37
N ARG A 38 4.49 1.18 -12.77
CA ARG A 38 4.37 2.38 -13.62
C ARG A 38 4.96 2.17 -15.01
N THR A 39 4.45 2.82 -16.04
CA THR A 39 5.13 2.84 -17.36
C THR A 39 6.49 3.53 -17.26
N SER A 40 7.53 2.92 -17.80
CA SER A 40 8.91 3.45 -17.72
C SER A 40 9.03 4.79 -18.45
N TYR A 41 9.82 5.71 -17.88
CA TYR A 41 10.12 7.06 -18.41
C TYR A 41 8.95 8.04 -18.52
N GLU A 42 7.74 7.63 -18.14
CA GLU A 42 6.59 8.55 -18.06
C GLU A 42 6.66 9.43 -16.80
N ASP A 43 5.74 10.40 -16.68
CA ASP A 43 5.62 11.24 -15.48
C ASP A 43 5.29 10.40 -14.24
N VAL A 44 6.02 10.63 -13.15
CA VAL A 44 5.80 10.00 -11.85
C VAL A 44 4.56 10.55 -11.13
N ASN A 45 4.14 11.77 -11.45
CA ASN A 45 3.05 12.45 -10.77
C ASN A 45 1.69 12.21 -11.43
N ASP A 46 1.66 11.67 -12.65
CA ASP A 46 0.43 11.31 -13.34
C ASP A 46 0.05 9.86 -13.00
N PHE A 47 -1.03 9.72 -12.22
CA PHE A 47 -1.53 8.41 -11.78
C PHE A 47 -1.99 7.53 -12.95
N ASN A 48 -2.31 8.09 -14.12
CA ASN A 48 -2.69 7.32 -15.32
C ASN A 48 -1.53 6.48 -15.88
N ASN A 49 -0.29 6.78 -15.48
CA ASN A 49 0.88 6.01 -15.87
C ASN A 49 1.05 4.72 -15.06
N TYR A 50 0.22 4.50 -14.03
CA TYR A 50 0.25 3.32 -13.19
C TYR A 50 -0.76 2.28 -13.66
N LYS A 51 -0.39 1.00 -13.51
CA LYS A 51 -1.24 -0.13 -13.85
C LYS A 51 -0.91 -1.36 -13.00
N PRO A 52 -1.86 -2.28 -12.81
CA PRO A 52 -1.58 -3.56 -12.16
C PRO A 52 -0.44 -4.31 -12.85
N TYR A 53 0.40 -4.98 -12.06
CA TYR A 53 1.43 -5.88 -12.60
C TYR A 53 0.83 -7.06 -13.36
N PHE A 54 -0.23 -7.62 -12.79
CA PHE A 54 -0.98 -8.72 -13.34
C PHE A 54 -2.42 -8.26 -13.52
N TYR A 55 -2.94 -8.43 -14.73
CA TYR A 55 -4.36 -8.32 -14.96
C TYR A 55 -5.04 -9.51 -14.29
N THR A 56 -5.90 -9.25 -13.30
CA THR A 56 -6.50 -10.31 -12.48
C THR A 56 -7.97 -10.00 -12.22
N ASN A 57 -8.73 -11.02 -11.79
CA ASN A 57 -10.06 -10.83 -11.19
C ASN A 57 -9.88 -10.48 -9.70
N ALA A 58 -9.20 -9.36 -9.42
CA ALA A 58 -9.06 -8.88 -8.06
C ALA A 58 -10.45 -8.54 -7.48
N PRO A 59 -10.69 -8.75 -6.18
CA PRO A 59 -11.90 -8.27 -5.51
C PRO A 59 -12.13 -6.77 -5.75
N ASP A 60 -13.40 -6.35 -5.82
CA ASP A 60 -13.79 -4.96 -6.10
C ASP A 60 -13.25 -3.95 -5.06
N ASP A 61 -12.97 -4.41 -3.84
CA ASP A 61 -12.39 -3.62 -2.73
C ASP A 61 -10.86 -3.62 -2.71
N THR A 62 -10.21 -4.12 -3.76
CA THR A 62 -8.75 -4.12 -3.85
C THR A 62 -8.21 -2.70 -4.06
N LEU A 63 -7.29 -2.30 -3.19
CA LEU A 63 -6.60 -1.02 -3.27
C LEU A 63 -5.18 -1.21 -3.82
N TYR A 64 -4.74 -0.34 -4.71
CA TYR A 64 -3.49 -0.50 -5.41
C TYR A 64 -2.45 0.55 -4.97
N VAL A 65 -1.23 0.09 -4.71
CA VAL A 65 -0.12 0.93 -4.24
C VAL A 65 1.09 0.86 -5.20
N PRO A 66 1.78 1.98 -5.47
CA PRO A 66 3.06 1.96 -6.18
C PRO A 66 4.11 1.11 -5.45
N THR A 67 4.66 0.09 -6.10
CA THR A 67 5.66 -0.81 -5.46
C THR A 67 6.95 -0.96 -6.24
N ASP A 68 7.02 -0.46 -7.47
CA ASP A 68 8.15 -0.63 -8.37
C ASP A 68 8.83 0.68 -8.75
N LYS A 69 9.94 0.55 -9.48
CA LYS A 69 10.73 1.69 -9.98
C LYS A 69 11.07 2.68 -8.86
N LYS A 70 11.42 2.14 -7.70
CA LYS A 70 11.67 2.85 -6.45
C LYS A 70 13.16 2.94 -6.17
N THR A 71 13.57 4.05 -5.58
CA THR A 71 14.92 4.24 -5.04
C THR A 71 14.84 4.23 -3.51
N TYR A 72 15.69 3.45 -2.86
CA TYR A 72 15.73 3.35 -1.39
C TYR A 72 17.17 3.25 -0.90
N ALA A 73 17.36 3.44 0.41
CA ALA A 73 18.67 3.31 1.05
C ALA A 73 19.22 1.88 0.86
N SER A 74 20.46 1.78 0.40
CA SER A 74 21.11 0.50 0.17
C SER A 74 21.76 -0.02 1.44
N PHE A 75 21.77 -1.35 1.61
CA PHE A 75 22.52 -2.00 2.68
C PHE A 75 24.05 -1.92 2.50
N LEU A 76 24.53 -1.40 1.36
CA LEU A 76 25.95 -1.30 1.02
C LEU A 76 26.68 -0.11 1.68
N GLY A 77 25.96 0.78 2.37
CA GLY A 77 26.53 1.92 3.10
C GLY A 77 25.54 3.06 3.30
N GLU A 78 25.82 3.93 4.25
CA GLU A 78 24.92 5.03 4.66
C GLU A 78 24.68 6.08 3.57
N ASP A 79 25.60 6.20 2.62
CA ASP A 79 25.53 7.12 1.48
C ASP A 79 25.14 6.44 0.16
N LYS A 80 24.70 5.18 0.22
CA LYS A 80 24.39 4.36 -0.96
C LYS A 80 22.88 4.19 -1.13
N TYR A 81 22.46 4.20 -2.40
CA TYR A 81 21.08 3.98 -2.80
C TYR A 81 20.99 2.81 -3.77
N ALA A 82 19.90 2.06 -3.67
CA ALA A 82 19.53 1.03 -4.61
C ALA A 82 18.31 1.49 -5.41
N TYR A 83 18.33 1.23 -6.70
CA TYR A 83 17.16 1.36 -7.55
C TYR A 83 16.63 -0.03 -7.87
N ASP A 84 15.35 -0.24 -7.64
CA ASP A 84 14.66 -1.49 -7.97
C ASP A 84 13.56 -1.20 -8.99
N SER A 85 13.73 -1.76 -10.19
CA SER A 85 12.75 -1.67 -11.27
C SER A 85 11.56 -2.59 -11.04
N TRP A 86 11.61 -3.47 -10.03
CA TRP A 86 10.56 -4.40 -9.68
C TRP A 86 9.97 -4.06 -8.31
N GLY A 87 8.75 -4.54 -8.10
CA GLY A 87 8.01 -4.44 -6.86
C GLY A 87 7.46 -5.79 -6.46
N GLY A 88 7.01 -5.90 -5.22
CA GLY A 88 6.29 -7.05 -4.73
C GLY A 88 5.49 -6.70 -3.48
N MET A 89 4.72 -7.67 -2.99
CA MET A 89 3.89 -7.51 -1.80
C MET A 89 4.68 -6.96 -0.60
N SER A 90 5.96 -7.33 -0.46
CA SER A 90 6.82 -6.81 0.62
C SER A 90 7.03 -5.30 0.57
N SER A 91 6.92 -4.68 -0.60
CA SER A 91 7.04 -3.22 -0.78
C SER A 91 5.75 -2.48 -0.41
N ILE A 92 4.61 -3.18 -0.34
CA ILE A 92 3.33 -2.63 0.13
C ILE A 92 3.45 -2.24 1.60
N VAL A 93 4.01 -3.12 2.42
CA VAL A 93 4.11 -2.95 3.87
C VAL A 93 4.76 -1.61 4.25
N PRO A 94 5.99 -1.27 3.81
CA PRO A 94 6.61 0.00 4.17
C PRO A 94 5.90 1.21 3.55
N TYR A 95 5.30 1.09 2.37
CA TYR A 95 4.55 2.19 1.75
C TYR A 95 3.34 2.56 2.59
N VAL A 96 2.50 1.55 2.93
CA VAL A 96 1.28 1.76 3.70
C VAL A 96 1.61 2.13 5.14
N ALA A 97 2.63 1.52 5.75
CA ALA A 97 3.08 1.90 7.10
C ALA A 97 3.52 3.37 7.17
N GLY A 98 4.29 3.83 6.18
CA GLY A 98 4.70 5.23 6.11
C GLY A 98 3.52 6.18 5.94
N LEU A 99 2.57 5.85 5.07
CA LEU A 99 1.38 6.68 4.86
C LEU A 99 0.43 6.68 6.05
N TYR A 100 0.26 5.53 6.72
CA TYR A 100 -0.52 5.44 7.95
C TYR A 100 0.12 6.26 9.07
N ALA A 101 1.45 6.23 9.20
CA ALA A 101 2.15 7.10 10.15
C ALA A 101 1.91 8.60 9.87
N LEU A 102 1.86 9.02 8.60
CA LEU A 102 1.48 10.38 8.23
C LEU A 102 0.00 10.67 8.57
N ALA A 103 -0.90 9.70 8.37
CA ALA A 103 -2.29 9.82 8.78
C ALA A 103 -2.43 9.99 10.30
N CYS A 104 -1.68 9.24 11.12
CA CYS A 104 -1.63 9.41 12.57
C CYS A 104 -1.08 10.79 13.00
N GLN A 105 -0.23 11.41 12.18
CA GLN A 105 0.23 12.79 12.43
C GLN A 105 -0.85 13.82 12.11
N ALA A 106 -1.68 13.58 11.10
CA ALA A 106 -2.79 14.43 10.71
C ALA A 106 -3.96 14.34 11.70
N ASP A 107 -4.32 13.11 12.09
CA ASP A 107 -5.33 12.77 13.08
C ASP A 107 -4.77 11.71 14.03
N ASN A 108 -4.46 12.11 15.27
CA ASN A 108 -3.86 11.22 16.26
C ASN A 108 -4.83 10.16 16.83
N SER A 109 -6.12 10.24 16.48
CA SER A 109 -7.15 9.29 16.90
C SER A 109 -7.50 8.27 15.81
N ILE A 110 -6.93 8.41 14.61
CA ILE A 110 -7.23 7.53 13.49
C ILE A 110 -6.79 6.09 13.80
N THR A 111 -7.71 5.14 13.62
CA THR A 111 -7.39 3.70 13.63
C THR A 111 -7.03 3.22 12.23
N PHE A 112 -6.42 2.04 12.12
CA PHE A 112 -6.07 1.49 10.81
C PHE A 112 -7.31 1.17 9.98
N GLU A 113 -8.40 0.71 10.60
CA GLU A 113 -9.69 0.51 9.91
C GLU A 113 -10.21 1.83 9.34
N LYS A 114 -10.16 2.91 10.13
CA LYS A 114 -10.63 4.21 9.65
C LYS A 114 -9.76 4.75 8.54
N PHE A 115 -8.44 4.54 8.64
CA PHE A 115 -7.51 4.84 7.56
C PHE A 115 -7.89 4.10 6.26
N LEU A 116 -8.22 2.81 6.31
CA LEU A 116 -8.64 2.06 5.12
C LEU A 116 -9.94 2.60 4.50
N GLU A 117 -10.90 3.04 5.32
CA GLU A 117 -12.12 3.69 4.81
C GLU A 117 -11.79 5.00 4.07
N VAL A 118 -10.90 5.81 4.64
CA VAL A 118 -10.47 7.07 4.01
C VAL A 118 -9.71 6.80 2.72
N VAL A 119 -8.81 5.80 2.72
CA VAL A 119 -8.09 5.37 1.53
C VAL A 119 -9.06 4.97 0.42
N ASP A 120 -10.07 4.14 0.72
CA ASP A 120 -11.05 3.71 -0.29
C ASP A 120 -11.91 4.86 -0.83
N LYS A 121 -12.30 5.78 0.06
CA LYS A 121 -13.09 6.97 -0.29
C LYS A 121 -12.34 7.93 -1.22
N THR A 122 -11.03 8.08 -1.02
CA THR A 122 -10.20 9.12 -1.65
C THR A 122 -9.34 8.61 -2.81
N ALA A 123 -9.32 7.29 -3.03
CA ALA A 123 -8.54 6.65 -4.08
C ALA A 123 -8.87 7.21 -5.47
N TYR A 124 -7.87 7.27 -6.34
CA TYR A 124 -8.10 7.49 -7.76
C TYR A 124 -8.79 6.27 -8.36
N GLU A 125 -9.82 6.48 -9.17
CA GLU A 125 -10.35 5.45 -10.05
C GLU A 125 -9.57 5.45 -11.36
N SER A 126 -9.09 4.28 -11.77
CA SER A 126 -8.38 4.10 -13.02
C SER A 126 -8.89 2.88 -13.77
N GLU A 127 -8.57 2.82 -15.05
CA GLU A 127 -8.93 1.72 -15.92
C GLU A 127 -7.79 1.34 -16.86
N CYS A 128 -7.69 0.05 -17.15
CA CYS A 128 -6.76 -0.47 -18.13
C CYS A 128 -7.45 -1.52 -19.00
N VAL A 129 -6.97 -1.71 -20.22
CA VAL A 129 -7.49 -2.71 -21.14
C VAL A 129 -6.38 -3.71 -21.47
N SER A 130 -6.64 -4.98 -21.21
CA SER A 130 -5.78 -6.08 -21.66
C SER A 130 -6.49 -6.91 -22.72
N LYS A 131 -5.71 -7.59 -23.59
CA LYS A 131 -6.27 -8.48 -24.61
C LYS A 131 -6.91 -9.73 -24.01
N GLU A 132 -6.40 -10.20 -22.88
CA GLU A 132 -6.82 -11.45 -22.23
C GLU A 132 -7.99 -11.25 -21.26
N TYR A 133 -7.99 -10.16 -20.49
CA TYR A 133 -8.98 -9.91 -19.45
C TYR A 133 -9.92 -8.74 -19.76
N GLY A 134 -9.78 -8.10 -20.93
CA GLY A 134 -10.60 -6.96 -21.31
C GLY A 134 -10.34 -5.72 -20.45
N LYS A 135 -11.36 -4.88 -20.32
CA LYS A 135 -11.32 -3.65 -19.52
C LYS A 135 -11.45 -3.98 -18.03
N GLN A 136 -10.48 -3.52 -17.25
CA GLN A 136 -10.43 -3.66 -15.80
C GLN A 136 -10.44 -2.27 -15.16
N ARG A 137 -11.20 -2.12 -14.07
CA ARG A 137 -11.18 -0.95 -13.21
C ARG A 137 -10.43 -1.28 -11.93
N PHE A 138 -9.72 -0.30 -11.39
CA PHE A 138 -8.95 -0.46 -10.16
C PHE A 138 -8.82 0.88 -9.44
N LYS A 139 -8.64 0.81 -8.12
CA LYS A 139 -8.49 1.97 -7.25
C LYS A 139 -7.03 2.15 -6.84
N ILE A 140 -6.45 3.33 -7.07
CA ILE A 140 -5.07 3.65 -6.70
C ILE A 140 -5.08 4.54 -5.47
N ILE A 141 -4.25 4.21 -4.48
CA ILE A 141 -4.10 5.03 -3.28
C ILE A 141 -3.75 6.48 -3.63
N ASN A 142 -4.38 7.44 -2.95
CA ASN A 142 -4.15 8.87 -3.16
C ASN A 142 -3.66 9.54 -1.87
N PRO A 143 -2.34 9.59 -1.63
CA PRO A 143 -1.78 10.11 -0.39
C PRO A 143 -2.24 11.54 -0.05
N ASN A 144 -2.30 12.42 -1.04
CA ASN A 144 -2.67 13.82 -0.81
C ASN A 144 -4.13 13.95 -0.37
N ALA A 145 -5.05 13.28 -1.08
CA ALA A 145 -6.48 13.35 -0.73
C ALA A 145 -6.78 12.67 0.61
N ILE A 146 -6.03 11.63 0.99
CA ILE A 146 -6.13 11.03 2.33
C ILE A 146 -5.80 12.07 3.40
N ILE A 147 -4.67 12.76 3.27
CA ILE A 147 -4.26 13.75 4.27
C ILE A 147 -5.22 14.94 4.28
N GLU A 148 -5.66 15.42 3.11
CA GLU A 148 -6.65 16.51 3.00
C GLU A 148 -7.96 16.16 3.71
N GLU A 149 -8.47 14.94 3.55
CA GLU A 149 -9.70 14.46 4.22
C GLU A 149 -9.55 14.38 5.75
N LEU A 150 -8.35 14.12 6.27
CA LEU A 150 -8.12 13.97 7.71
C LEU A 150 -7.95 15.32 8.42
N ILE A 151 -7.55 16.37 7.70
CA ILE A 151 -7.33 17.71 8.27
C ILE A 151 -8.47 18.69 8.00
N SER A 152 -9.47 18.30 7.21
CA SER A 152 -10.64 19.12 6.86
C SER A 152 -11.70 19.13 7.95
#